data_AF-A0A1H3I585-F1
#
_entry.id   AF-A0A1H3I585-F1
#
_cell.length_a   1.000
_cell.length_b   1.000
_cell.length_c   1.000
_cell.angle_alpha   90.00
_cell.angle_beta   90.00
_cell.angle_gamma   90.00
#
_symmetry.space_group_name_H-M   'P 1'
#
loop_
_entity.id
_entity.type
_entity.pdbx_description
1 polymer ?
#
loop_
_entity_poly.entity_id
_entity_poly.type
_entity_poly.pdbx_seq_one_letter_code
_entity_poly.pdbx_strand_id
1 'polypeptide(L)'
;MKLIHDSELFNTLQAKFTAELVTRIKIKLQEAGIASEQLEDLTVSIALSVAGVIDDLAEIETAGIEVHPYLSFRTDDETLIHWGENAYTYEQVYGAMQTLFRNPR
;
A
#
# COMPACT_ATOMS: atom_id res chain seq x y z
N MET A 1 13.12 -19.85 0.59
CA MET A 1 12.09 -19.03 1.27
C MET A 1 10.95 -19.86 1.83
N LYS A 2 10.81 -19.85 3.16
CA LYS A 2 9.71 -20.37 3.96
C LYS A 2 8.62 -19.31 4.09
N LEU A 3 7.36 -19.71 3.87
CA LEU A 3 6.20 -18.89 4.15
C LEU A 3 5.76 -19.11 5.61
N ILE A 4 5.62 -18.01 6.35
CA ILE A 4 5.15 -18.00 7.73
C ILE A 4 3.87 -17.17 7.79
N HIS A 5 2.79 -17.82 8.19
CA HIS A 5 1.53 -17.16 8.48
C HIS A 5 1.62 -16.48 9.86
N ASP A 6 1.68 -15.15 9.86
CA ASP A 6 1.72 -14.31 11.07
C ASP A 6 0.92 -13.04 10.80
N SER A 7 -0.34 -13.06 11.22
CA SER A 7 -1.32 -12.01 10.96
C SER A 7 -0.99 -10.69 11.67
N GLU A 8 -0.48 -10.76 12.90
CA GLU A 8 -0.15 -9.58 13.71
C GLU A 8 1.07 -8.84 13.14
N LEU A 9 2.13 -9.60 12.83
CA LEU A 9 3.31 -9.04 12.19
C LEU A 9 3.00 -8.53 10.79
N PHE A 10 2.23 -9.29 10.01
CA PHE A 10 1.80 -8.87 8.67
C PHE A 10 1.05 -7.54 8.72
N ASN A 11 0.06 -7.38 9.60
CA ASN A 11 -0.70 -6.14 9.72
C ASN A 11 0.18 -4.94 10.08
N THR A 12 1.18 -5.16 10.95
CA THR A 12 2.16 -4.13 11.31
C THR A 12 3.03 -3.73 10.11
N LEU A 13 3.47 -4.70 9.31
CA LEU A 13 4.27 -4.47 8.11
C LEU A 13 3.46 -3.80 7.00
N GLN A 14 2.22 -4.24 6.79
CA GLN A 14 1.26 -3.64 5.86
C GLN A 14 1.02 -2.16 6.19
N ALA A 15 0.83 -1.82 7.46
CA ALA A 15 0.62 -0.43 7.87
C ALA A 15 1.84 0.46 7.56
N LYS A 16 3.05 -0.05 7.82
CA LYS A 16 4.30 0.65 7.48
C LYS A 16 4.47 0.81 5.97
N PHE A 17 4.17 -0.24 5.22
CA PHE A 17 4.22 -0.24 3.76
C PHE A 17 3.24 0.78 3.16
N THR A 18 1.99 0.79 3.62
CA THR A 18 0.97 1.74 3.17
C THR A 18 1.35 3.19 3.51
N ALA A 19 1.92 3.43 4.70
CA ALA A 19 2.38 4.76 5.08
C ALA A 19 3.53 5.28 4.19
N GLU A 20 4.49 4.40 3.85
CA GLU A 20 5.57 4.74 2.92
C GLU A 20 5.04 4.98 1.50
N LEU A 21 4.10 4.14 1.03
CA LEU A 21 3.45 4.30 -0.29
C LEU A 21 2.82 5.69 -0.43
N VAL A 22 1.99 6.08 0.53
CA VAL A 22 1.32 7.38 0.57
C VAL A 22 2.34 8.53 0.62
N THR A 23 3.40 8.38 1.41
CA THR A 23 4.47 9.38 1.52
C THR A 23 5.20 9.56 0.18
N ARG A 24 5.51 8.48 -0.53
CA ARG A 24 6.18 8.52 -1.84
C ARG A 24 5.32 9.19 -2.89
N ILE A 25 4.02 8.91 -2.90
CA ILE A 25 3.07 9.56 -3.81
C ILE A 25 3.08 11.08 -3.56
N LYS A 26 2.93 11.52 -2.31
CA LYS A 26 2.99 12.95 -1.94
C LYS A 26 4.28 13.60 -2.43
N ILE A 27 5.44 12.99 -2.15
CA ILE A 27 6.76 13.51 -2.57
C ILE A 27 6.80 13.69 -4.09
N LYS A 28 6.33 12.70 -4.87
CA LYS A 28 6.34 12.78 -6.34
C LYS A 28 5.40 13.85 -6.88
N LEU A 29 4.25 14.06 -6.26
CA LEU A 29 3.34 15.16 -6.60
C LEU A 29 3.98 16.52 -6.29
N GLN A 30 4.68 16.67 -5.16
CA GLN A 30 5.41 17.89 -4.84
C GLN A 30 6.54 18.17 -5.82
N GLU A 31 7.33 17.16 -6.18
CA GLU A 31 8.38 17.25 -7.20
C GLU A 31 7.83 17.64 -8.57
N ALA A 32 6.59 17.24 -8.89
CA ALA A 32 5.89 17.62 -10.11
C ALA A 32 5.28 19.04 -10.07
N GLY A 33 5.43 19.78 -8.97
CA GLY A 33 4.93 21.14 -8.84
C GLY A 33 3.42 21.24 -8.56
N ILE A 34 2.79 20.16 -8.10
CA ILE A 34 1.37 20.18 -7.70
C ILE A 34 1.16 21.15 -6.54
N ALA A 35 0.11 21.97 -6.65
CA ALA A 35 -0.22 22.97 -5.64
C ALA A 35 -0.61 22.31 -4.30
N SER A 36 -0.25 22.96 -3.19
CA SER A 36 -0.50 22.42 -1.84
C SER A 36 -1.97 22.15 -1.56
N GLU A 37 -2.88 22.90 -2.19
CA GLU A 37 -4.34 22.73 -2.03
C GLU A 37 -4.88 21.45 -2.69
N GLN A 38 -4.19 20.93 -3.71
CA GLN A 38 -4.58 19.69 -4.41
C GLN A 38 -3.80 18.46 -3.90
N LEU A 39 -2.76 18.69 -3.10
CA LEU A 39 -1.79 17.66 -2.75
C LEU A 39 -2.40 16.53 -1.92
N GLU A 40 -3.24 16.84 -0.94
CA GLU A 40 -3.89 15.83 -0.09
C GLU A 40 -4.85 14.95 -0.92
N ASP A 41 -5.75 15.58 -1.68
CA ASP A 41 -6.76 14.89 -2.49
C ASP A 41 -6.13 14.01 -3.60
N LEU A 42 -5.11 14.51 -4.29
CA LEU A 42 -4.41 13.73 -5.30
C LEU A 42 -3.60 12.60 -4.67
N THR A 43 -3.00 12.81 -3.49
CA THR A 43 -2.27 11.76 -2.79
C THR A 43 -3.20 10.62 -2.40
N VAL A 44 -4.36 10.91 -1.78
CA VAL A 44 -5.31 9.85 -1.38
C VAL A 44 -5.91 9.15 -2.60
N SER A 45 -6.26 9.87 -3.65
CA SER A 45 -6.85 9.29 -4.87
C SER A 45 -5.90 8.29 -5.53
N ILE A 46 -4.62 8.66 -5.68
CA ILE A 46 -3.61 7.76 -6.26
C ILE A 46 -3.32 6.60 -5.30
N ALA A 47 -3.21 6.86 -3.99
CA ALA A 47 -2.91 5.81 -3.01
C ALA A 47 -4.02 4.75 -2.97
N LEU A 48 -5.29 5.15 -2.97
CA LEU A 48 -6.44 4.22 -3.02
C LEU A 48 -6.44 3.41 -4.31
N SER A 49 -6.14 4.04 -5.45
CA SER A 49 -6.06 3.33 -6.74
C SER A 49 -4.97 2.25 -6.73
N VAL A 50 -3.76 2.58 -6.24
CA VAL A 50 -2.65 1.62 -6.17
C VAL A 50 -2.92 0.53 -5.12
N ALA A 51 -3.45 0.90 -3.96
CA ALA A 51 -3.81 -0.05 -2.91
C ALA A 51 -4.88 -1.04 -3.38
N GLY A 52 -5.88 -0.59 -4.15
CA GLY A 52 -6.89 -1.46 -4.74
C GLY A 52 -6.30 -2.49 -5.72
N VAL A 53 -5.24 -2.15 -6.45
CA VAL A 53 -4.50 -3.12 -7.27
C VAL A 53 -3.80 -4.14 -6.38
N ILE A 54 -3.13 -3.70 -5.31
CA ILE A 54 -2.39 -4.59 -4.39
C ILE A 54 -3.32 -5.56 -3.65
N ASP A 55 -4.50 -5.10 -3.27
CA ASP A 55 -5.51 -5.86 -2.54
C ASP A 55 -6.36 -6.77 -3.44
N ASP A 56 -6.05 -6.84 -4.75
CA ASP A 56 -6.80 -7.62 -5.75
C ASP A 56 -8.27 -7.17 -5.87
N LEU A 57 -8.53 -5.87 -5.64
CA LEU A 57 -9.84 -5.24 -5.83
C LEU A 57 -10.03 -4.75 -7.27
N ALA A 58 -8.93 -4.51 -7.98
CA ALA A 58 -8.94 -4.22 -9.40
C ALA A 58 -8.90 -5.54 -10.18
N GLU A 59 -9.79 -5.71 -11.15
CA GLU A 59 -9.72 -6.83 -12.08
C GLU A 59 -8.51 -6.63 -13.01
N ILE A 60 -7.53 -7.52 -12.91
CA ILE A 60 -6.32 -7.49 -13.72
C ILE A 60 -6.35 -8.68 -14.68
N GLU A 61 -6.73 -8.42 -15.92
CA GLU A 61 -6.70 -9.41 -17.00
C GLU A 61 -5.89 -8.88 -18.18
N THR A 62 -4.98 -9.69 -18.73
CA THR A 62 -4.30 -9.36 -19.99
C THR A 62 -4.05 -10.61 -20.79
N ALA A 63 -4.44 -10.58 -22.07
CA ALA A 63 -4.33 -11.71 -22.99
C ALA A 63 -5.01 -13.00 -22.47
N GLY A 64 -6.14 -12.87 -21.77
CA GLY A 64 -6.88 -14.00 -21.20
C GLY A 64 -6.27 -14.60 -19.93
N ILE A 65 -5.29 -13.93 -19.32
CA ILE A 65 -4.66 -14.36 -18.07
C ILE A 65 -5.11 -13.42 -16.95
N GLU A 66 -5.83 -13.97 -15.99
CA GLU A 66 -6.17 -13.31 -14.72
C GLU A 66 -4.94 -13.26 -13.81
N VAL A 67 -4.71 -12.11 -13.19
CA VAL A 67 -3.62 -11.87 -12.26
C VAL A 67 -4.20 -11.51 -10.90
N HIS A 68 -3.84 -12.29 -9.88
CA HIS A 68 -4.19 -12.05 -8.49
C HIS A 68 -2.95 -11.69 -7.67
N PRO A 69 -2.76 -10.41 -7.33
CA PRO A 69 -1.65 -9.97 -6.51
C PRO A 69 -1.69 -10.60 -5.11
N TYR A 70 -0.52 -10.95 -4.59
CA TYR A 70 -0.39 -11.50 -3.25
C TYR A 70 0.75 -10.81 -2.51
N LEU A 71 0.42 -10.01 -1.51
CA LEU A 71 1.40 -9.29 -0.71
C LEU A 71 2.01 -10.21 0.33
N SER A 72 3.34 -10.26 0.39
CA SER A 72 4.10 -10.88 1.47
C SER A 72 5.31 -10.00 1.80
N PHE A 73 5.75 -10.07 3.05
CA PHE A 73 6.86 -9.26 3.53
C PHE A 73 8.05 -10.14 3.89
N ARG A 74 9.21 -9.79 3.34
CA ARG A 74 10.45 -10.48 3.66
C ARG A 74 11.01 -10.00 5.00
N THR A 75 11.29 -10.91 5.93
CA THR A 75 11.94 -10.59 7.22
C THR A 75 13.44 -10.88 7.21
N ASP A 76 13.85 -11.87 6.44
CA ASP A 76 15.25 -12.27 6.22
C ASP A 76 15.37 -12.94 4.84
N ASP A 77 16.56 -13.43 4.49
CA ASP A 77 16.81 -14.00 3.16
C ASP A 77 15.98 -15.27 2.86
N GLU A 78 15.50 -15.96 3.89
CA GLU A 78 14.81 -17.24 3.76
C GLU A 78 13.36 -17.20 4.25
N THR A 79 12.82 -16.06 4.67
CA THR A 79 11.50 -15.98 5.30
C THR A 79 10.61 -14.90 4.71
N LEU A 80 9.38 -15.30 4.36
CA LEU A 80 8.29 -14.42 3.97
C LEU A 80 7.14 -14.53 4.98
N ILE A 81 6.66 -13.39 5.45
CA ILE A 81 5.47 -13.26 6.27
C ILE A 81 4.28 -12.98 5.36
N HIS A 82 3.20 -13.73 5.55
CA HIS A 82 1.98 -13.57 4.77
C HIS A 82 0.73 -13.66 5.65
N TRP A 83 -0.37 -13.12 5.14
CA TRP A 83 -1.67 -13.07 5.82
C TRP A 83 -2.51 -14.33 5.62
N GLY A 84 -2.20 -15.14 4.61
CA GLY A 84 -3.04 -16.29 4.22
C GLY A 84 -4.15 -15.94 3.23
N GLU A 85 -4.51 -14.65 3.12
CA GLU A 85 -5.46 -14.10 2.15
C GLU A 85 -4.90 -12.81 1.54
N ASN A 86 -5.73 -12.04 0.83
CA ASN A 86 -5.36 -10.76 0.24
C ASN A 86 -5.02 -9.71 1.32
N ALA A 87 -4.26 -8.71 0.90
CA ALA A 87 -3.95 -7.55 1.72
C ALA A 87 -5.18 -6.64 1.88
N TYR A 88 -5.12 -5.75 2.88
CA TYR A 88 -6.10 -4.70 3.13
C TYR A 88 -5.42 -3.33 3.19
N THR A 89 -4.50 -3.07 2.25
CA THR A 89 -3.79 -1.79 2.16
C THR A 89 -4.76 -0.63 1.90
N TYR A 90 -5.84 -0.85 1.15
CA TYR A 90 -6.86 0.13 0.82
C TYR A 90 -7.49 0.73 2.08
N GLU A 91 -7.83 -0.12 3.06
CA GLU A 91 -8.41 0.31 4.33
C GLU A 91 -7.42 1.14 5.17
N GLN A 92 -6.12 0.87 5.03
CA GLN A 92 -5.06 1.55 5.77
C GLN A 92 -4.68 2.92 5.18
N VAL A 93 -5.08 3.23 3.94
CA VAL A 93 -4.73 4.50 3.27
C VAL A 93 -5.20 5.70 4.08
N TYR A 94 -6.45 5.70 4.59
CA TYR A 94 -6.96 6.85 5.35
C TYR A 94 -6.20 7.09 6.65
N GLY A 95 -5.82 6.03 7.37
CA GLY A 95 -4.99 6.15 8.59
C GLY A 95 -3.59 6.68 8.28
N ALA A 96 -3.00 6.25 7.17
CA ALA A 96 -1.72 6.76 6.67
C ALA A 96 -1.81 8.25 6.27
N MET A 97 -2.86 8.63 5.53
CA MET A 97 -3.14 10.01 5.12
C MET A 97 -3.30 10.94 6.34
N GLN A 98 -4.09 10.52 7.33
CA GLN A 98 -4.29 11.28 8.58
C GLN A 98 -2.96 11.55 9.27
N THR A 99 -2.10 10.54 9.37
CA THR A 99 -0.76 10.69 9.95
C THR A 99 0.08 11.66 9.13
N LEU A 100 0.12 11.51 7.80
CA LEU A 100 1.00 12.29 6.93
C LEU A 100 0.65 13.78 6.83
N PHE A 101 -0.64 14.12 6.84
CA PHE A 101 -1.10 15.51 6.63
C PHE A 101 -1.49 16.23 7.92
N ARG A 102 -1.95 15.50 8.96
CA ARG A 102 -2.40 16.14 10.22
C ARG A 102 -1.37 16.05 11.35
N ASN A 103 -0.48 15.07 11.32
CA ASN A 103 0.61 14.90 12.29
C ASN A 103 1.96 14.73 11.56
N PRO A 104 2.43 15.73 10.79
CA PRO A 104 3.72 15.63 10.11
C PRO A 104 4.83 15.41 11.15
N ARG A 105 5.58 14.32 10.99
CA ARG A 105 6.80 14.05 11.75
C ARG A 105 7.89 15.03 11.37
#